data_AF-M3CZE5-F1
#
_entry.id   AF-M3CZE5-F1
#
_cell.length_a   1.000
_cell.length_b   1.000
_cell.length_c   1.000
_cell.angle_alpha   90.00
_cell.angle_beta   90.00
_cell.angle_gamma   90.00
#
_symmetry.space_group_name_H-M   'P 1'
#
loop_
_entity.id
_entity.type
_entity.pdbx_description
1 polymer ?
#
loop_
_entity_poly.entity_id
_entity_poly.type
_entity_poly.pdbx_seq_one_letter_code
_entity_poly.pdbx_strand_id
1 'polypeptide(L)'
;RPVQTANPSDTIWSIVSEDDFRQHLVALEKRTNAVPIDVMTERVKGTYKTATSSETLPLVVEKQVADDLAYIAAVSEGAQSVAAVCLEQHISLASGNECERFLNAKIAGMDIVDDAVKNMLGDIAEVLQVVARSTSTDEDRQHSTSVPVIFNIIIQQHTQKILGRLRSKKWTKPTYLDRTHKKSLWQDFANVIHRVQHIYPKKSERRVRESTVAQLTELAKIYEDFETTDTETSNALQQLVQATYRSCRLPEMSAYALKLEQSSSTPQIGAALKTLRQLEKIGAYWRIAQDLVAAASQYSAVFHRIHFEYVPPYASVPTDITYESWAGKCHVHAEVQLVVEIALQAQTHLPTSSGEGIRKIPPRTIGTSKYLCYLCHLFLHYHGGFTLLPTHGRLYDQWTVPDLKEYDFASRRKLASVLRDMDAHVRRRIEELPGVVWRAEPMTSRQNLL
;
A
#
# COMPACT_ATOMS: atom_id res chain seq x y z
N ARG A 1 -19.69 1.07 10.56
CA ARG A 1 -20.34 2.39 10.69
C ARG A 1 -21.36 2.58 9.56
N PRO A 2 -22.55 3.15 9.81
CA PRO A 2 -23.49 3.47 8.73
C PRO A 2 -22.86 4.45 7.72
N VAL A 3 -23.13 4.26 6.42
CA VAL A 3 -22.56 5.09 5.33
C VAL A 3 -23.43 6.32 5.05
N GLN A 4 -24.75 6.18 5.15
CA GLN A 4 -25.72 7.21 4.79
C GLN A 4 -26.47 7.63 6.06
N THR A 5 -26.05 8.73 6.68
CA THR A 5 -26.70 9.30 7.87
C THR A 5 -27.12 10.76 7.67
N ALA A 6 -26.67 11.43 6.62
CA ALA A 6 -27.01 12.82 6.30
C ALA A 6 -28.51 13.00 5.96
N ASN A 7 -29.02 14.19 6.24
CA ASN A 7 -30.35 14.60 5.76
C ASN A 7 -30.28 14.93 4.26
N PRO A 8 -31.38 14.79 3.49
CA PRO A 8 -31.40 15.14 2.07
C PRO A 8 -30.98 16.58 1.76
N SER A 9 -31.25 17.53 2.66
CA SER A 9 -30.81 18.93 2.53
C SER A 9 -29.31 19.13 2.70
N ASP A 10 -28.63 18.16 3.31
CA ASP A 10 -27.27 18.25 3.80
C ASP A 10 -26.35 17.18 3.17
N THR A 11 -26.79 16.54 2.09
CA THR A 11 -26.02 15.48 1.43
C THR A 11 -24.79 16.00 0.68
N ILE A 12 -23.71 15.21 0.70
CA ILE A 12 -22.53 15.45 -0.17
C ILE A 12 -22.85 15.23 -1.66
N TRP A 13 -23.96 14.55 -1.98
CA TRP A 13 -24.45 14.31 -3.35
C TRP A 13 -25.36 15.43 -3.87
N SER A 14 -25.27 16.62 -3.28
CA SER A 14 -26.16 17.76 -3.58
C SER A 14 -25.89 18.42 -4.94
N ILE A 15 -24.68 18.24 -5.50
CA ILE A 15 -24.29 18.84 -6.78
C ILE A 15 -24.40 17.82 -7.94
N VAL A 16 -24.09 16.56 -7.68
CA VAL A 16 -24.24 15.43 -8.60
C VAL A 16 -24.93 14.31 -7.84
N SER A 17 -26.01 13.77 -8.39
CA SER A 17 -26.71 12.67 -7.74
C SER A 17 -25.83 11.42 -7.71
N GLU A 18 -25.96 10.61 -6.65
CA GLU A 18 -25.19 9.37 -6.51
C GLU A 18 -25.49 8.42 -7.69
N ASP A 19 -26.75 8.37 -8.16
CA ASP A 19 -27.17 7.53 -9.27
C ASP A 19 -26.56 7.96 -10.60
N ASP A 20 -26.55 9.27 -10.92
CA ASP A 20 -25.93 9.78 -12.15
C ASP A 20 -24.43 9.47 -12.17
N PHE A 21 -23.75 9.72 -11.04
CA PHE A 21 -22.34 9.41 -10.88
C PHE A 21 -22.08 7.92 -11.15
N ARG A 22 -22.87 7.03 -10.56
CA ARG A 22 -22.76 5.57 -10.78
C ARG A 22 -23.01 5.17 -12.23
N GLN A 23 -24.02 5.74 -12.87
CA GLN A 23 -24.29 5.47 -14.29
C GLN A 23 -23.10 5.87 -15.17
N HIS A 24 -22.46 7.01 -14.90
CA HIS A 24 -21.25 7.42 -15.59
C HIS A 24 -20.07 6.46 -15.32
N LEU A 25 -19.91 5.96 -14.09
CA LEU A 25 -18.89 4.94 -13.78
C LEU A 25 -19.10 3.65 -14.57
N VAL A 26 -20.33 3.12 -14.60
CA VAL A 26 -20.68 1.91 -15.37
C VAL A 26 -20.44 2.13 -16.87
N ALA A 27 -20.77 3.32 -17.39
CA ALA A 27 -20.50 3.67 -18.77
C ALA A 27 -18.99 3.70 -19.08
N LEU A 28 -18.17 4.25 -18.18
CA LEU A 28 -16.71 4.25 -18.34
C LEU A 28 -16.12 2.84 -18.23
N GLU A 29 -16.63 2.02 -17.30
CA GLU A 29 -16.21 0.63 -17.12
C GLU A 29 -16.41 -0.20 -18.40
N LYS A 30 -17.62 -0.13 -18.97
CA LYS A 30 -17.98 -0.76 -20.26
C LYS A 30 -17.02 -0.41 -21.38
N ARG A 31 -16.53 0.83 -21.40
CA ARG A 31 -15.66 1.32 -22.47
C ARG A 31 -14.19 1.00 -22.27
N THR A 32 -13.77 0.66 -21.05
CA THR A 32 -12.35 0.55 -20.71
C THR A 32 -11.95 -0.81 -20.16
N ASN A 33 -12.90 -1.75 -20.07
CA ASN A 33 -12.71 -3.01 -19.35
C ASN A 33 -12.22 -2.76 -17.91
N ALA A 34 -12.90 -1.84 -17.23
CA ALA A 34 -12.57 -1.37 -15.88
C ALA A 34 -11.19 -0.74 -15.69
N VAL A 35 -10.45 -0.36 -16.75
CA VAL A 35 -9.11 0.25 -16.63
C VAL A 35 -9.02 1.54 -17.45
N PRO A 36 -9.49 2.69 -16.91
CA PRO A 36 -9.57 3.95 -17.66
C PRO A 36 -8.22 4.59 -18.02
N ILE A 37 -7.19 4.30 -17.22
CA ILE A 37 -5.83 4.83 -17.35
C ILE A 37 -4.81 3.72 -17.11
N ASP A 38 -3.60 3.91 -17.63
CA ASP A 38 -2.48 3.02 -17.35
C ASP A 38 -1.97 3.19 -15.92
N VAL A 39 -1.16 2.23 -15.46
CA VAL A 39 -0.51 2.31 -14.14
C VAL A 39 0.36 3.57 -14.08
N MET A 40 0.12 4.41 -13.07
CA MET A 40 0.94 5.60 -12.81
C MET A 40 1.79 5.37 -11.57
N THR A 41 3.11 5.47 -11.73
CA THR A 41 4.10 5.35 -10.64
C THR A 41 4.67 6.72 -10.31
N GLU A 42 3.87 7.58 -9.69
CA GLU A 42 4.39 8.86 -9.22
C GLU A 42 5.30 8.66 -8.01
N ARG A 43 6.50 9.26 -8.06
CA ARG A 43 7.40 9.30 -6.91
C ARG A 43 7.20 10.60 -6.17
N VAL A 44 7.02 10.52 -4.85
CA VAL A 44 7.06 11.69 -3.97
C VAL A 44 8.41 12.39 -4.18
N LYS A 45 8.37 13.59 -4.75
CA LYS A 45 9.57 14.43 -4.91
C LYS A 45 9.88 15.06 -3.55
N GLY A 46 10.99 14.69 -2.93
CA GLY A 46 11.45 15.30 -1.70
C GLY A 46 12.95 15.15 -1.53
N THR A 47 13.58 16.13 -0.91
CA THR A 47 14.98 16.04 -0.51
C THR A 47 15.08 15.16 0.73
N TYR A 48 15.89 14.10 0.68
CA TYR A 48 16.46 13.48 1.88
C TYR A 48 17.34 14.55 2.54
N LYS A 49 16.78 15.40 3.40
CA LYS A 49 17.62 16.30 4.18
C LYS A 49 18.44 15.43 5.12
N THR A 50 19.76 15.48 4.97
CA THR A 50 20.78 14.80 5.78
C THR A 50 20.90 15.38 7.20
N ALA A 51 19.90 16.11 7.69
CA ALA A 51 19.89 16.60 9.06
C ALA A 51 19.47 15.46 9.98
N THR A 52 20.42 14.94 10.74
CA THR A 52 20.30 13.84 11.73
C THR A 52 19.44 14.18 12.95
N SER A 53 18.55 15.17 12.85
CA SER A 53 17.69 15.63 13.97
C SER A 53 16.55 16.53 13.49
N SER A 54 15.90 16.18 12.37
CA SER A 54 14.70 16.92 11.94
C SER A 54 13.58 16.72 12.95
N GLU A 55 13.03 17.82 13.48
CA GLU A 55 11.88 17.82 14.41
C GLU A 55 10.61 17.16 13.84
N THR A 56 10.61 16.90 12.53
CA THR A 56 9.49 16.33 11.78
C THR A 56 10.01 15.37 10.72
N LEU A 57 9.21 14.37 10.36
CA LEU A 57 9.53 13.47 9.25
C LEU A 57 9.56 14.25 7.93
N PRO A 58 10.58 14.07 7.07
CA PRO A 58 10.47 14.46 5.67
C PRO A 58 9.33 13.71 4.98
N LEU A 59 8.67 14.34 4.01
CA LEU A 59 7.50 13.76 3.32
C LEU A 59 7.78 12.38 2.71
N VAL A 60 8.98 12.16 2.16
CA VAL A 60 9.39 10.86 1.60
C VAL A 60 9.46 9.79 2.69
N VAL A 61 9.94 10.13 3.89
CA VAL A 61 10.01 9.21 5.03
C VAL A 61 8.62 8.96 5.60
N GLU A 62 7.80 10.00 5.75
CA GLU A 62 6.39 9.85 6.16
C GLU A 62 5.66 8.89 5.22
N LYS A 63 5.83 9.05 3.90
CA LYS A 63 5.23 8.15 2.92
C LYS A 63 5.75 6.73 3.06
N GLN A 64 7.05 6.55 3.17
CA GLN A 64 7.64 5.22 3.25
C GLN A 64 7.16 4.46 4.49
N VAL A 65 7.19 5.11 5.66
CA VAL A 65 6.72 4.53 6.92
C VAL A 65 5.23 4.21 6.83
N ALA A 66 4.41 5.11 6.26
CA ALA A 66 2.99 4.85 6.08
C ALA A 66 2.72 3.68 5.13
N ASP A 67 3.46 3.57 4.01
CA ASP A 67 3.34 2.43 3.09
C ASP A 67 3.72 1.12 3.74
N ASP A 68 4.80 1.13 4.52
CA ASP A 68 5.34 -0.05 5.20
C ASP A 68 4.37 -0.57 6.26
N LEU A 69 3.83 0.34 7.08
CA LEU A 69 2.79 0.03 8.06
C LEU A 69 1.51 -0.46 7.36
N ALA A 70 1.07 0.17 6.28
CA ALA A 70 -0.09 -0.27 5.52
C ALA A 70 0.12 -1.69 4.94
N TYR A 71 1.32 -1.95 4.42
CA TYR A 71 1.66 -3.24 3.83
C TYR A 71 1.60 -4.39 4.84
N ILE A 72 2.15 -4.19 6.04
CA ILE A 72 2.15 -5.21 7.10
C ILE A 72 0.81 -5.27 7.84
N ALA A 73 0.02 -4.19 7.88
CA ALA A 73 -1.35 -4.22 8.43
C ALA A 73 -2.29 -5.10 7.59
N ALA A 74 -2.06 -5.22 6.28
CA ALA A 74 -2.82 -6.10 5.41
C ALA A 74 -2.32 -7.56 5.53
N VAL A 75 -2.71 -8.31 6.56
CA VAL A 75 -2.17 -9.67 6.84
C VAL A 75 -2.78 -10.77 5.97
N SER A 76 -4.02 -10.65 5.50
CA SER A 76 -4.65 -11.71 4.70
C SER A 76 -4.38 -11.57 3.19
N GLU A 77 -4.79 -12.57 2.40
CA GLU A 77 -4.83 -12.48 0.93
C GLU A 77 -6.17 -11.94 0.43
N GLY A 78 -6.21 -11.50 -0.83
CA GLY A 78 -7.46 -11.12 -1.51
C GLY A 78 -7.81 -9.62 -1.51
N ALA A 79 -8.97 -9.31 -2.08
CA ALA A 79 -9.46 -7.93 -2.27
C ALA A 79 -9.87 -7.26 -0.95
N GLN A 80 -10.30 -8.05 0.04
CA GLN A 80 -10.68 -7.55 1.37
C GLN A 80 -9.47 -7.21 2.24
N SER A 81 -8.29 -7.77 1.94
CA SER A 81 -7.04 -7.44 2.62
C SER A 81 -6.34 -6.24 1.97
N VAL A 82 -6.92 -5.06 2.18
CA VAL A 82 -6.36 -3.76 1.81
C VAL A 82 -6.34 -2.87 3.04
N ALA A 83 -5.23 -2.16 3.23
CA ALA A 83 -5.06 -1.23 4.33
C ALA A 83 -4.47 0.08 3.81
N ALA A 84 -4.85 1.16 4.47
CA ALA A 84 -4.28 2.48 4.29
C ALA A 84 -3.85 3.03 5.65
N VAL A 85 -2.76 3.79 5.67
CA VAL A 85 -2.21 4.39 6.88
C VAL A 85 -1.88 5.85 6.63
N CYS A 86 -2.12 6.71 7.61
CA CYS A 86 -1.61 8.07 7.61
C CYS A 86 -0.95 8.40 8.94
N LEU A 87 0.04 9.30 8.91
CA LEU A 87 0.88 9.62 10.06
C LEU A 87 0.65 11.06 10.50
N GLU A 88 0.26 11.22 11.76
CA GLU A 88 0.11 12.51 12.42
C GLU A 88 1.23 12.68 13.44
N GLN A 89 1.88 13.85 13.47
CA GLN A 89 2.96 14.14 14.41
C GLN A 89 2.48 15.16 15.44
N HIS A 90 2.67 14.84 16.72
CA HIS A 90 2.33 15.73 17.82
C HIS A 90 3.59 16.21 18.51
N ILE A 91 3.69 17.52 18.72
CA ILE A 91 4.85 18.17 19.32
C ILE A 91 4.36 19.06 20.44
N SER A 92 4.72 18.73 21.69
CA SER A 92 4.44 19.58 22.84
C SER A 92 5.29 20.84 22.81
N LEU A 93 4.67 22.01 22.95
CA LEU A 93 5.30 23.33 22.99
C LEU A 93 5.53 23.83 24.43
N ALA A 94 5.44 22.94 25.43
CA ALA A 94 5.59 23.32 26.83
C ALA A 94 6.95 23.98 27.12
N SER A 95 6.93 25.05 27.93
CA SER A 95 8.07 25.92 28.28
C SER A 95 9.09 25.28 29.24
N GLY A 96 9.19 23.95 29.28
CA GLY A 96 10.12 23.19 30.13
C GLY A 96 11.12 22.37 29.30
N ASN A 97 12.14 21.82 29.96
CA ASN A 97 13.26 21.10 29.30
C ASN A 97 12.86 19.80 28.56
N GLU A 98 11.60 19.36 28.59
CA GLU A 98 11.14 18.13 27.94
C GLU A 98 10.02 18.42 26.92
N CYS A 99 10.39 18.46 25.64
CA CYS A 99 9.44 18.50 24.53
C CYS A 99 8.95 17.08 24.23
N GLU A 100 7.77 16.72 24.74
CA GLU A 100 7.12 15.45 24.42
C GLU A 100 6.71 15.43 22.94
N ARG A 101 7.06 14.34 22.25
CA ARG A 101 6.75 14.12 20.83
C ARG A 101 6.24 12.70 20.66
N PHE A 102 5.22 12.55 19.82
CA PHE A 102 4.71 11.23 19.48
C PHE A 102 4.16 11.18 18.06
N LEU A 103 4.24 10.00 17.49
CA LEU A 103 3.71 9.64 16.19
C LEU A 103 2.38 8.91 16.37
N ASN A 104 1.30 9.44 15.83
CA ASN A 104 0.02 8.75 15.77
C ASN A 104 -0.21 8.20 14.36
N ALA A 105 -0.24 6.87 14.23
CA ALA A 105 -0.50 6.17 12.99
C ALA A 105 -1.96 5.69 12.96
N LYS A 106 -2.75 6.32 12.08
CA LYS A 106 -4.15 5.93 11.86
C LYS A 106 -4.22 4.88 10.77
N ILE A 107 -4.90 3.78 11.04
CA ILE A 107 -4.97 2.61 10.16
C ILE A 107 -6.42 2.35 9.79
N ALA A 108 -6.70 2.32 8.49
CA ALA A 108 -8.00 1.93 7.95
C ALA A 108 -7.87 0.67 7.10
N GLY A 109 -8.88 -0.20 7.17
CA GLY A 109 -9.00 -1.39 6.35
C GLY A 109 -10.41 -1.54 5.80
N MET A 110 -10.61 -2.47 4.86
CA MET A 110 -11.97 -2.83 4.39
C MET A 110 -12.78 -3.52 5.49
N ASP A 111 -12.11 -4.33 6.30
CA ASP A 111 -12.67 -5.02 7.45
C ASP A 111 -12.06 -4.51 8.76
N ILE A 112 -12.63 -4.95 9.87
CA ILE A 112 -12.08 -4.66 11.20
C ILE A 112 -10.68 -5.27 11.27
N VAL A 113 -9.70 -4.46 11.63
CA VAL A 113 -8.34 -4.93 11.90
C VAL A 113 -8.39 -5.89 13.09
N ASP A 114 -8.01 -7.14 12.86
CA ASP A 114 -8.03 -8.17 13.89
C ASP A 114 -7.00 -7.89 15.00
N ASP A 115 -7.26 -8.42 16.19
CA ASP A 115 -6.42 -8.15 17.36
C ASP A 115 -5.01 -8.72 17.23
N ALA A 116 -4.79 -9.77 16.41
CA ALA A 116 -3.46 -10.29 16.16
C ALA A 116 -2.62 -9.31 15.33
N VAL A 117 -3.21 -8.62 14.34
CA VAL A 117 -2.57 -7.52 13.62
C VAL A 117 -2.28 -6.35 14.57
N LYS A 118 -3.21 -6.00 15.46
CA LYS A 118 -3.01 -4.91 16.43
C LYS A 118 -1.84 -5.20 17.37
N ASN A 119 -1.77 -6.43 17.89
CA ASN A 119 -0.69 -6.89 18.75
C ASN A 119 0.65 -6.89 18.00
N MET A 120 0.70 -7.44 16.78
CA MET A 120 1.89 -7.41 15.94
C MET A 120 2.41 -5.98 15.71
N LEU A 121 1.52 -5.03 15.41
CA LEU A 121 1.90 -3.62 15.23
C LEU A 121 2.38 -3.00 16.55
N GLY A 122 1.72 -3.30 17.67
CA GLY A 122 2.14 -2.91 19.02
C GLY A 122 3.55 -3.38 19.35
N ASP A 123 3.84 -4.66 19.16
CA ASP A 123 5.17 -5.25 19.41
C ASP A 123 6.24 -4.59 18.54
N ILE A 124 5.92 -4.31 17.26
CA ILE A 124 6.83 -3.57 16.37
C ILE A 124 7.07 -2.15 16.90
N ALA A 125 6.04 -1.43 17.33
CA ALA A 125 6.19 -0.10 17.90
C ALA A 125 7.05 -0.12 19.18
N GLU A 126 6.91 -1.12 20.03
CA GLU A 126 7.77 -1.27 21.20
C GLU A 126 9.24 -1.39 20.82
N VAL A 127 9.57 -2.23 19.83
CA VAL A 127 10.95 -2.36 19.33
C VAL A 127 11.46 -1.05 18.73
N LEU A 128 10.65 -0.36 17.94
CA LEU A 128 11.03 0.92 17.32
C LEU A 128 11.23 2.03 18.36
N GLN A 129 10.43 2.07 19.43
CA GLN A 129 10.62 3.01 20.53
C GLN A 129 11.90 2.74 21.31
N VAL A 130 12.29 1.46 21.47
CA VAL A 130 13.60 1.10 22.06
C VAL A 130 14.74 1.62 21.19
N VAL A 131 14.67 1.38 19.87
CA VAL A 131 15.65 1.90 18.89
C VAL A 131 15.74 3.43 18.98
N ALA A 132 14.61 4.12 19.04
CA ALA A 132 14.55 5.58 19.12
C ALA A 132 15.09 6.15 20.45
N ARG A 133 15.22 5.33 21.50
CA ARG A 133 15.76 5.74 22.81
C ARG A 133 17.22 5.38 23.00
N SER A 134 17.82 4.62 22.09
CA SER A 134 19.21 4.23 22.15
C SER A 134 20.14 5.43 21.94
N THR A 135 21.30 5.40 22.61
CA THR A 135 22.34 6.42 22.46
C THR A 135 23.21 6.13 21.24
N SER A 136 23.86 7.16 20.70
CA SER A 136 24.75 7.05 19.53
C SER A 136 25.84 5.98 19.61
N THR A 137 26.28 5.61 20.82
CA THR A 137 27.29 4.55 21.02
C THR A 137 26.75 3.14 20.85
N ASP A 138 25.42 2.96 20.95
CA ASP A 138 24.75 1.66 20.86
C ASP A 138 23.94 1.49 19.57
N GLU A 139 23.90 2.49 18.69
CA GLU A 139 23.07 2.50 17.47
C GLU A 139 23.34 1.30 16.55
N ASP A 140 24.60 1.00 16.23
CA ASP A 140 24.94 -0.12 15.34
C ASP A 140 24.56 -1.49 15.93
N ARG A 141 24.72 -1.64 17.25
CA ARG A 141 24.35 -2.88 17.98
C ARG A 141 22.83 -3.02 18.07
N GLN A 142 22.13 -1.93 18.35
CA GLN A 142 20.67 -1.95 18.43
C GLN A 142 20.05 -2.16 17.04
N HIS A 143 20.61 -1.55 16.00
CA HIS A 143 20.14 -1.70 14.62
C HIS A 143 20.27 -3.16 14.17
N SER A 144 21.45 -3.76 14.36
CA SER A 144 21.71 -5.15 13.98
C SER A 144 20.87 -6.18 14.73
N THR A 145 20.42 -5.88 15.94
CA THR A 145 19.55 -6.77 16.74
C THR A 145 18.06 -6.54 16.51
N SER A 146 17.63 -5.30 16.25
CA SER A 146 16.21 -4.95 16.13
C SER A 146 15.59 -5.36 14.79
N VAL A 147 16.36 -5.29 13.70
CA VAL A 147 15.86 -5.69 12.36
C VAL A 147 15.42 -7.16 12.34
N PRO A 148 16.22 -8.15 12.80
CA PRO A 148 15.78 -9.54 12.89
C PRO A 148 14.55 -9.75 13.77
N VAL A 149 14.41 -9.01 14.87
CA VAL A 149 13.25 -9.12 15.79
C VAL A 149 11.97 -8.68 15.10
N ILE A 150 11.96 -7.47 14.52
CA ILE A 150 10.79 -6.96 13.77
C ILE A 150 10.47 -7.89 12.59
N PHE A 151 11.50 -8.36 11.89
CA PHE A 151 11.31 -9.28 10.78
C PHE A 151 10.64 -10.59 11.22
N ASN A 152 11.07 -11.16 12.35
CA ASN A 152 10.45 -12.37 12.89
C ASN A 152 8.98 -12.14 13.26
N ILE A 153 8.66 -11.04 13.94
CA ILE A 153 7.27 -10.65 14.26
C ILE A 153 6.41 -10.59 12.99
N ILE A 154 6.92 -9.92 11.95
CA ILE A 154 6.24 -9.81 10.64
C ILE A 154 6.03 -11.19 10.01
N ILE A 155 7.05 -12.05 9.95
CA ILE A 155 6.95 -13.36 9.29
C ILE A 155 5.98 -14.29 10.01
N GLN A 156 5.98 -14.28 11.34
CA GLN A 156 5.03 -15.07 12.14
C GLN A 156 3.59 -14.71 11.76
N GLN A 157 3.26 -13.43 11.69
CA GLN A 157 1.91 -12.98 11.35
C GLN A 157 1.58 -13.15 9.85
N HIS A 158 2.56 -13.00 8.95
CA HIS A 158 2.34 -13.05 7.50
C HIS A 158 2.57 -14.42 6.85
N THR A 159 2.80 -15.48 7.64
CA THR A 159 3.15 -16.82 7.11
C THR A 159 2.17 -17.29 6.04
N GLN A 160 0.86 -17.25 6.29
CA GLN A 160 -0.14 -17.71 5.31
C GLN A 160 -0.17 -16.85 4.05
N LYS A 161 0.03 -15.54 4.18
CA LYS A 161 0.08 -14.62 3.05
C LYS A 161 1.30 -14.87 2.16
N ILE A 162 2.46 -15.06 2.78
CA ILE A 162 3.70 -15.38 2.07
C ILE A 162 3.57 -16.72 1.36
N LEU A 163 3.05 -17.75 2.04
CA LEU A 163 2.76 -19.05 1.42
C LEU A 163 1.80 -18.94 0.23
N GLY A 164 0.78 -18.07 0.34
CA GLY A 164 -0.12 -17.75 -0.77
C GLY A 164 0.59 -17.12 -1.97
N ARG A 165 1.53 -16.20 -1.74
CA ARG A 165 2.36 -15.59 -2.80
C ARG A 165 3.32 -16.57 -3.45
N LEU A 166 3.87 -17.49 -2.64
CA LEU A 166 4.67 -18.61 -3.12
C LEU A 166 3.82 -19.64 -3.88
N ARG A 167 2.48 -19.57 -3.76
CA ARG A 167 1.55 -20.59 -4.25
C ARG A 167 1.96 -21.97 -3.74
N SER A 168 2.39 -22.01 -2.48
CA SER A 168 3.08 -23.14 -1.87
C SER A 168 2.13 -24.32 -1.64
N LYS A 169 2.66 -25.54 -1.72
CA LYS A 169 1.94 -26.74 -1.26
C LYS A 169 1.64 -26.71 0.25
N LYS A 170 2.42 -25.91 0.99
CA LYS A 170 2.30 -25.72 2.44
C LYS A 170 1.23 -24.69 2.83
N TRP A 171 0.60 -24.05 1.86
CA TRP A 171 -0.39 -22.99 2.08
C TRP A 171 -1.78 -23.57 2.40
N THR A 172 -2.40 -23.10 3.49
CA THR A 172 -3.82 -23.35 3.75
C THR A 172 -4.65 -22.44 2.86
N LYS A 173 -5.01 -22.95 1.69
CA LYS A 173 -5.66 -22.18 0.65
C LYS A 173 -7.11 -21.81 1.03
N PRO A 174 -7.49 -20.52 0.97
CA PRO A 174 -8.87 -20.10 1.18
C PRO A 174 -9.78 -20.57 0.04
N THR A 175 -11.02 -20.96 0.37
CA THR A 175 -12.00 -21.52 -0.58
C THR A 175 -12.26 -20.64 -1.80
N TYR A 176 -12.31 -19.31 -1.61
CA TYR A 176 -12.54 -18.37 -2.71
C TYR A 176 -11.37 -18.30 -3.72
N LEU A 177 -10.21 -18.89 -3.41
CA LEU A 177 -9.05 -19.01 -4.30
C LEU A 177 -8.87 -20.41 -4.87
N ASP A 178 -9.72 -21.39 -4.57
CA ASP A 178 -9.50 -22.80 -4.93
C ASP A 178 -9.21 -23.02 -6.42
N ARG A 179 -9.82 -22.20 -7.29
CA ARG A 179 -9.68 -22.28 -8.75
C ARG A 179 -8.40 -21.61 -9.31
N THR A 180 -7.65 -20.84 -8.52
CA THR A 180 -6.43 -20.14 -8.96
C THR A 180 -5.16 -20.88 -8.52
N HIS A 181 -3.98 -20.42 -8.92
CA HIS A 181 -2.69 -20.88 -8.35
C HIS A 181 -2.43 -22.40 -8.43
N LYS A 182 -2.61 -22.99 -9.62
CA LYS A 182 -2.45 -24.45 -9.86
C LYS A 182 -1.01 -24.97 -9.73
N LYS A 183 -0.02 -24.08 -9.67
CA LYS A 183 1.40 -24.43 -9.69
C LYS A 183 2.19 -23.49 -8.76
N SER A 184 3.23 -24.00 -8.10
CA SER A 184 4.05 -23.22 -7.16
C SER A 184 4.82 -22.11 -7.89
N LEU A 185 5.25 -21.07 -7.17
CA LEU A 185 5.95 -19.92 -7.77
C LEU A 185 7.29 -20.30 -8.41
N TRP A 186 8.03 -21.24 -7.81
CA TRP A 186 9.32 -21.69 -8.34
C TRP A 186 9.21 -22.23 -9.77
N GLN A 187 8.08 -22.83 -10.14
CA GLN A 187 7.82 -23.37 -11.48
C GLN A 187 7.67 -22.27 -12.55
N ASP A 188 7.63 -20.99 -12.18
CA ASP A 188 7.69 -19.88 -13.12
C ASP A 188 9.13 -19.47 -13.48
N PHE A 189 10.13 -19.85 -12.68
CA PHE A 189 11.52 -19.41 -12.90
C PHE A 189 12.08 -19.88 -14.24
N ALA A 190 11.68 -21.06 -14.72
CA ALA A 190 12.09 -21.55 -16.04
C ALA A 190 11.75 -20.54 -17.16
N ASN A 191 10.55 -19.93 -17.11
CA ASN A 191 10.17 -18.89 -18.06
C ASN A 191 11.01 -17.62 -17.85
N VAL A 192 11.17 -17.16 -16.61
CA VAL A 192 11.94 -15.95 -16.28
C VAL A 192 13.40 -16.08 -16.74
N ILE A 193 14.05 -17.21 -16.49
CA ILE A 193 15.42 -17.51 -16.91
C ILE A 193 15.53 -17.56 -18.44
N HIS A 194 14.60 -18.25 -19.09
CA HIS A 194 14.59 -18.35 -20.55
C HIS A 194 14.45 -16.96 -21.23
N ARG A 195 13.65 -16.06 -20.64
CA ARG A 195 13.51 -14.68 -21.16
C ARG A 195 14.81 -13.88 -21.12
N VAL A 196 15.75 -14.15 -20.20
CA VAL A 196 17.05 -13.46 -20.15
C VAL A 196 17.81 -13.60 -21.48
N GLN A 197 17.74 -14.76 -22.13
CA GLN A 197 18.43 -15.00 -23.42
C GLN A 197 17.91 -14.08 -24.53
N HIS A 198 16.60 -13.80 -24.52
CA HIS A 198 15.97 -12.93 -25.51
C HIS A 198 16.16 -11.45 -25.22
N ILE A 199 16.23 -11.07 -23.95
CA ILE A 199 16.45 -9.68 -23.52
C ILE A 199 17.90 -9.24 -23.72
N TYR A 200 18.85 -10.17 -23.63
CA TYR A 200 20.27 -9.93 -23.83
C TYR A 200 20.83 -10.79 -24.98
N PRO A 201 20.42 -10.56 -26.25
CA PRO A 201 20.80 -11.44 -27.36
C PRO A 201 22.24 -11.19 -27.84
N LYS A 202 22.80 -10.00 -27.60
CA LYS A 202 24.10 -9.60 -28.17
C LYS A 202 25.27 -10.31 -27.48
N LYS A 203 26.33 -10.61 -28.24
CA LYS A 203 27.57 -11.21 -27.69
C LYS A 203 28.24 -10.28 -26.67
N SER A 204 28.15 -8.97 -26.84
CA SER A 204 28.66 -7.97 -25.90
C SER A 204 27.98 -8.03 -24.52
N GLU A 205 26.74 -8.53 -24.46
CA GLU A 205 25.95 -8.64 -23.22
C GLU A 205 26.10 -10.02 -22.55
N ARG A 206 27.00 -10.87 -23.06
CA ARG A 206 27.16 -12.25 -22.58
C ARG A 206 27.41 -12.34 -21.07
N ARG A 207 28.29 -11.50 -20.52
CA ARG A 207 28.61 -11.50 -19.09
C ARG A 207 27.39 -11.17 -18.22
N VAL A 208 26.63 -10.14 -18.59
CA VAL A 208 25.41 -9.75 -17.89
C VAL A 208 24.37 -10.86 -17.97
N ARG A 209 24.18 -11.44 -19.17
CA ARG A 209 23.27 -12.58 -19.37
C ARG A 209 23.64 -13.77 -18.48
N GLU A 210 24.91 -14.19 -18.47
CA GLU A 210 25.39 -15.32 -17.67
C GLU A 210 25.23 -15.03 -16.17
N SER A 211 25.53 -13.81 -15.72
CA SER A 211 25.33 -13.39 -14.33
C SER A 211 23.85 -13.41 -13.93
N THR A 212 22.96 -12.78 -14.70
CA THR A 212 21.51 -12.76 -14.41
C THR A 212 20.92 -14.18 -14.39
N VAL A 213 21.33 -15.05 -15.33
CA VAL A 213 20.91 -16.46 -15.34
C VAL A 213 21.39 -17.18 -14.08
N ALA A 214 22.65 -16.99 -13.67
CA ALA A 214 23.19 -17.60 -12.46
C ALA A 214 22.40 -17.19 -11.21
N GLN A 215 22.14 -15.88 -11.05
CA GLN A 215 21.38 -15.37 -9.89
C GLN A 215 19.95 -15.88 -9.84
N LEU A 216 19.26 -15.91 -11.00
CA LEU A 216 17.90 -16.46 -11.07
C LEU A 216 17.88 -17.97 -10.81
N THR A 217 18.92 -18.70 -11.22
CA THR A 217 19.03 -20.15 -11.01
C THR A 217 19.27 -20.47 -9.53
N GLU A 218 20.15 -19.71 -8.86
CA GLU A 218 20.38 -19.83 -7.43
C GLU A 218 19.10 -19.55 -6.63
N LEU A 219 18.40 -18.46 -6.97
CA LEU A 219 17.14 -18.13 -6.32
C LEU A 219 16.05 -19.17 -6.61
N ALA A 220 15.96 -19.71 -7.84
CA ALA A 220 15.03 -20.77 -8.19
C ALA A 220 15.23 -22.01 -7.31
N LYS A 221 16.50 -22.37 -7.06
CA LYS A 221 16.86 -23.50 -6.21
C LYS A 221 16.38 -23.30 -4.77
N ILE A 222 16.58 -22.10 -4.20
CA ILE A 222 16.08 -21.78 -2.84
C ILE A 222 14.56 -21.98 -2.75
N TYR A 223 13.82 -21.55 -3.78
CA TYR A 223 12.36 -21.72 -3.81
C TYR A 223 11.93 -23.17 -4.02
N GLU A 224 12.65 -23.93 -4.84
CA GLU A 224 12.42 -25.36 -5.04
C GLU A 224 12.72 -26.16 -3.77
N ASP A 225 13.85 -25.90 -3.12
CA ASP A 225 14.24 -26.50 -1.84
C ASP A 225 13.18 -26.21 -0.77
N PHE A 226 12.67 -24.98 -0.70
CA PHE A 226 11.58 -24.62 0.20
C PHE A 226 10.31 -25.44 -0.04
N GLU A 227 9.96 -25.73 -1.29
CA GLU A 227 8.78 -26.53 -1.62
C GLU A 227 8.99 -28.03 -1.42
N THR A 228 10.20 -28.54 -1.60
CA THR A 228 10.48 -29.98 -1.58
C THR A 228 10.83 -30.49 -0.19
N THR A 229 11.40 -29.66 0.67
CA THR A 229 11.81 -30.03 2.02
C THR A 229 10.69 -29.84 3.06
N ASP A 230 10.65 -30.70 4.07
CA ASP A 230 9.74 -30.61 5.21
C ASP A 230 10.34 -29.84 6.41
N THR A 231 11.26 -28.91 6.15
CA THR A 231 11.86 -28.05 7.19
C THR A 231 10.84 -27.19 7.89
N GLU A 232 11.13 -26.79 9.13
CA GLU A 232 10.34 -25.81 9.88
C GLU A 232 10.04 -24.57 9.02
N THR A 233 8.75 -24.33 8.78
CA THR A 233 8.27 -23.35 7.81
C THR A 233 8.73 -21.93 8.14
N SER A 234 8.81 -21.56 9.42
CA SER A 234 9.15 -20.19 9.84
C SER A 234 10.57 -19.80 9.46
N ASN A 235 11.58 -20.58 9.88
CA ASN A 235 12.98 -20.29 9.57
C ASN A 235 13.27 -20.38 8.07
N ALA A 236 12.70 -21.38 7.39
CA ALA A 236 12.84 -21.52 5.94
C ALA A 236 12.22 -20.32 5.18
N LEU A 237 11.08 -19.81 5.63
CA LEU A 237 10.48 -18.59 5.06
C LEU A 237 11.35 -17.35 5.29
N GLN A 238 11.94 -17.20 6.48
CA GLN A 238 12.84 -16.09 6.78
C GLN A 238 14.04 -16.07 5.82
N GLN A 239 14.70 -17.22 5.64
CA GLN A 239 15.83 -17.36 4.73
C GLN A 239 15.44 -17.07 3.28
N LEU A 240 14.30 -17.61 2.82
CA LEU A 240 13.79 -17.39 1.47
C LEU A 240 13.49 -15.91 1.21
N VAL A 241 12.83 -15.23 2.15
CA VAL A 241 12.49 -13.81 2.03
C VAL A 241 13.76 -12.95 1.99
N GLN A 242 14.74 -13.23 2.85
CA GLN A 242 16.03 -12.52 2.85
C GLN A 242 16.81 -12.74 1.55
N ALA A 243 16.88 -13.99 1.05
CA ALA A 243 17.52 -14.31 -0.23
C ALA A 243 16.84 -13.60 -1.41
N THR A 244 15.50 -13.55 -1.38
CA THR A 244 14.68 -12.84 -2.39
C THR A 244 14.97 -11.35 -2.37
N TYR A 245 15.02 -10.73 -1.19
CA TYR A 245 15.38 -9.32 -1.05
C TYR A 245 16.78 -9.03 -1.60
N ARG A 246 17.79 -9.80 -1.18
CA ARG A 246 19.18 -9.63 -1.65
C ARG A 246 19.26 -9.73 -3.17
N SER A 247 18.57 -10.71 -3.75
CA SER A 247 18.50 -10.90 -5.20
C SER A 247 17.84 -9.71 -5.90
N CYS A 248 16.71 -9.20 -5.39
CA CYS A 248 16.03 -8.05 -5.99
C CYS A 248 16.88 -6.76 -5.95
N ARG A 249 17.80 -6.65 -4.98
CA ARG A 249 18.68 -5.48 -4.83
C ARG A 249 19.89 -5.49 -5.77
N LEU A 250 20.12 -6.58 -6.50
CA LEU A 250 21.22 -6.67 -7.45
C LEU A 250 20.97 -5.77 -8.68
N PRO A 251 21.94 -4.93 -9.10
CA PRO A 251 21.78 -4.06 -10.28
C PRO A 251 21.38 -4.82 -11.55
N GLU A 252 21.88 -6.05 -11.73
CA GLU A 252 21.57 -6.90 -12.87
C GLU A 252 20.09 -7.31 -12.90
N MET A 253 19.48 -7.53 -11.73
CA MET A 253 18.07 -7.89 -11.59
C MET A 253 17.16 -6.71 -11.91
N SER A 254 17.49 -5.52 -11.41
CA SER A 254 16.80 -4.27 -11.78
C SER A 254 16.91 -3.96 -13.27
N ALA A 255 18.12 -4.05 -13.83
CA ALA A 255 18.34 -3.81 -15.27
C ALA A 255 17.57 -4.81 -16.13
N TYR A 256 17.50 -6.08 -15.71
CA TYR A 256 16.70 -7.10 -16.39
C TYR A 256 15.21 -6.80 -16.34
N ALA A 257 14.66 -6.46 -15.16
CA ALA A 257 13.25 -6.10 -15.00
C ALA A 257 12.89 -4.89 -15.88
N LEU A 258 13.72 -3.84 -15.88
CA LEU A 258 13.52 -2.64 -16.69
C LEU A 258 13.49 -2.95 -18.19
N LYS A 259 14.47 -3.71 -18.70
CA LYS A 259 14.48 -4.10 -20.12
C LYS A 259 13.29 -4.97 -20.49
N LEU A 260 12.85 -5.84 -19.58
CA LEU A 260 11.69 -6.70 -19.78
C LEU A 260 10.39 -5.87 -19.86
N GLU A 261 10.26 -4.81 -19.05
CA GLU A 261 9.13 -3.85 -19.13
C GLU A 261 9.13 -3.02 -20.43
N GLN A 262 10.32 -2.71 -20.96
CA GLN A 262 10.48 -1.95 -22.21
C GLN A 262 10.34 -2.82 -23.47
N SER A 263 10.23 -4.13 -23.31
CA SER A 263 10.12 -5.07 -24.43
C SER A 263 8.69 -5.20 -24.95
N SER A 264 8.52 -5.74 -26.16
CA SER A 264 7.21 -5.96 -26.77
C SER A 264 6.28 -6.75 -25.84
N SER A 265 5.04 -6.26 -25.67
CA SER A 265 4.06 -6.90 -24.80
C SER A 265 3.62 -8.24 -25.37
N THR A 266 4.13 -9.33 -24.79
CA THR A 266 3.71 -10.72 -25.08
C THR A 266 3.20 -11.37 -23.80
N PRO A 267 2.30 -12.37 -23.88
CA PRO A 267 1.83 -13.10 -22.69
C PRO A 267 2.98 -13.67 -21.83
N GLN A 268 4.06 -14.14 -22.46
CA GLN A 268 5.22 -14.72 -21.80
C GLN A 268 6.07 -13.67 -21.07
N ILE A 269 6.25 -12.48 -21.67
CA ILE A 269 6.89 -11.32 -21.01
C ILE A 269 6.02 -10.85 -19.85
N GLY A 270 4.71 -10.73 -20.05
CA GLY A 270 3.76 -10.38 -18.99
C GLY A 270 3.79 -11.37 -17.83
N ALA A 271 3.90 -12.68 -18.10
CA ALA A 271 4.06 -13.71 -17.07
C ALA A 271 5.39 -13.57 -16.31
N ALA A 272 6.51 -13.36 -17.01
CA ALA A 272 7.81 -13.18 -16.37
C ALA A 272 7.85 -11.90 -15.49
N LEU A 273 7.27 -10.79 -15.97
CA LEU A 273 7.11 -9.57 -15.17
C LEU A 273 6.27 -9.83 -13.93
N LYS A 274 5.14 -10.55 -14.05
CA LYS A 274 4.31 -10.92 -12.88
C LYS A 274 5.12 -11.71 -11.86
N THR A 275 5.97 -12.65 -12.28
CA THR A 275 6.85 -13.40 -11.38
C THR A 275 7.84 -12.48 -10.68
N LEU A 276 8.55 -11.61 -11.41
CA LEU A 276 9.48 -10.64 -10.81
C LEU A 276 8.79 -9.73 -9.79
N ARG A 277 7.60 -9.22 -10.11
CA ARG A 277 6.80 -8.39 -9.19
C ARG A 277 6.29 -9.17 -7.97
N GLN A 278 6.12 -10.49 -8.05
CA GLN A 278 5.85 -11.31 -6.86
C GLN A 278 7.10 -11.45 -5.97
N LEU A 279 8.28 -11.60 -6.56
CA LEU A 279 9.54 -11.61 -5.81
C LEU A 279 9.74 -10.30 -5.05
N GLU A 280 9.42 -9.15 -5.65
CA GLU A 280 9.48 -7.87 -4.94
C GLU A 280 8.59 -7.85 -3.69
N LYS A 281 7.38 -8.38 -3.80
CA LYS A 281 6.44 -8.43 -2.66
C LYS A 281 6.94 -9.33 -1.54
N ILE A 282 7.57 -10.45 -1.91
CA ILE A 282 8.17 -11.38 -0.95
C ILE A 282 9.37 -10.72 -0.26
N GLY A 283 10.31 -10.15 -1.04
CA GLY A 283 11.49 -9.47 -0.50
C GLY A 283 11.16 -8.22 0.33
N ALA A 284 10.02 -7.58 0.08
CA ALA A 284 9.62 -6.35 0.77
C ALA A 284 9.50 -6.51 2.29
N TYR A 285 9.18 -7.70 2.81
CA TYR A 285 9.08 -7.89 4.26
C TYR A 285 10.42 -7.67 4.98
N TRP A 286 11.54 -8.08 4.39
CA TRP A 286 12.86 -7.78 4.93
C TRP A 286 13.25 -6.31 4.72
N ARG A 287 12.87 -5.70 3.59
CA ARG A 287 13.03 -4.26 3.38
C ARG A 287 12.34 -3.47 4.49
N ILE A 288 11.06 -3.75 4.74
CA ILE A 288 10.23 -3.03 5.71
C ILE A 288 10.85 -3.06 7.10
N ALA A 289 11.34 -4.23 7.55
CA ALA A 289 12.01 -4.34 8.85
C ALA A 289 13.24 -3.42 8.93
N GLN A 290 14.05 -3.34 7.88
CA GLN A 290 15.22 -2.44 7.84
C GLN A 290 14.80 -0.97 7.79
N ASP A 291 13.85 -0.62 6.93
CA ASP A 291 13.42 0.77 6.70
C ASP A 291 12.76 1.36 7.95
N LEU A 292 11.95 0.58 8.68
CA LEU A 292 11.34 1.03 9.93
C LEU A 292 12.39 1.27 11.02
N VAL A 293 13.36 0.36 11.20
CA VAL A 293 14.45 0.55 12.18
C VAL A 293 15.33 1.74 11.79
N ALA A 294 15.65 1.90 10.51
CA ALA A 294 16.40 3.04 10.00
C ALA A 294 15.65 4.37 10.26
N ALA A 295 14.33 4.41 10.00
CA ALA A 295 13.51 5.59 10.27
C ALA A 295 13.45 5.91 11.78
N ALA A 296 13.27 4.90 12.64
CA ALA A 296 13.24 5.10 14.08
C ALA A 296 14.57 5.58 14.66
N SER A 297 15.69 5.07 14.15
CA SER A 297 17.03 5.53 14.52
C SER A 297 17.28 6.96 14.03
N GLN A 298 17.00 7.24 12.76
CA GLN A 298 17.29 8.55 12.15
C GLN A 298 16.37 9.68 12.66
N TYR A 299 15.12 9.35 13.02
CA TYR A 299 14.11 10.30 13.50
C TYR A 299 13.64 9.94 14.90
N SER A 300 14.58 9.61 15.78
CA SER A 300 14.38 9.16 17.16
C SER A 300 13.38 10.02 17.95
N ALA A 301 13.45 11.35 17.82
CA ALA A 301 12.54 12.27 18.48
C ALA A 301 11.06 12.05 18.08
N VAL A 302 10.78 11.63 16.84
CA VAL A 302 9.42 11.35 16.36
C VAL A 302 8.96 9.94 16.79
N PHE A 303 9.86 8.97 16.76
CA PHE A 303 9.58 7.57 17.09
C PHE A 303 9.68 7.25 18.59
N HIS A 304 9.97 8.25 19.43
CA HIS A 304 10.10 8.09 20.88
C HIS A 304 8.85 7.48 21.53
N ARG A 305 7.68 7.82 20.98
CA ARG A 305 6.37 7.30 21.37
C ARG A 305 5.51 7.14 20.12
N ILE A 306 4.92 5.95 19.95
CA ILE A 306 4.12 5.58 18.79
C ILE A 306 2.75 5.13 19.28
N HIS A 307 1.69 5.67 18.69
CA HIS A 307 0.32 5.27 18.93
C HIS A 307 -0.30 4.75 17.65
N PHE A 308 -1.13 3.72 17.77
CA PHE A 308 -1.96 3.24 16.68
C PHE A 308 -3.42 3.51 16.96
N GLU A 309 -4.09 4.10 15.98
CA GLU A 309 -5.53 4.34 16.00
C GLU A 309 -6.18 3.56 14.86
N TYR A 310 -7.12 2.69 15.20
CA TYR A 310 -7.76 1.79 14.23
C TYR A 310 -9.12 2.36 13.83
N VAL A 311 -9.25 2.75 12.57
CA VAL A 311 -10.46 3.36 12.01
C VAL A 311 -11.50 2.27 11.76
N PRO A 312 -12.69 2.34 12.39
CA PRO A 312 -13.73 1.33 12.18
C PRO A 312 -14.26 1.36 10.74
N PRO A 313 -14.40 0.21 10.05
CA PRO A 313 -14.89 0.22 8.67
C PRO A 313 -16.34 0.70 8.58
N TYR A 314 -16.69 1.27 7.44
CA TYR A 314 -18.08 1.55 7.09
C TYR A 314 -18.76 0.29 6.55
N ALA A 315 -20.07 0.18 6.78
CA ALA A 315 -20.87 -0.90 6.22
C ALA A 315 -20.94 -0.77 4.68
N SER A 316 -21.27 -1.86 4.00
CA SER A 316 -21.60 -1.78 2.58
C SER A 316 -23.02 -1.24 2.37
N VAL A 317 -23.25 -0.59 1.23
CA VAL A 317 -24.56 -0.05 0.84
C VAL A 317 -25.07 -0.80 -0.40
N PRO A 318 -26.33 -1.26 -0.43
CA PRO A 318 -26.90 -1.87 -1.64
C PRO A 318 -26.89 -0.92 -2.84
N THR A 319 -26.75 -1.46 -4.04
CA THR A 319 -26.94 -0.71 -5.28
C THR A 319 -27.47 -1.61 -6.39
N ASP A 320 -28.29 -1.06 -7.27
CA ASP A 320 -28.76 -1.71 -8.49
C ASP A 320 -28.08 -1.13 -9.76
N ILE A 321 -27.17 -0.16 -9.59
CA ILE A 321 -26.47 0.52 -10.69
C ILE A 321 -25.03 0.02 -10.74
N THR A 322 -24.83 -1.11 -11.41
CA THR A 322 -23.54 -1.77 -11.54
C THR A 322 -23.30 -2.25 -12.96
N TYR A 323 -22.03 -2.44 -13.33
CA TYR A 323 -21.65 -3.07 -14.57
C TYR A 323 -21.91 -4.58 -14.52
N GLU A 324 -21.50 -5.21 -13.42
CA GLU A 324 -21.66 -6.64 -13.17
C GLU A 324 -22.89 -6.92 -12.29
N SER A 325 -23.71 -7.91 -12.67
CA SER A 325 -24.95 -8.21 -11.93
C SER A 325 -24.73 -8.75 -10.52
N TRP A 326 -23.53 -9.25 -10.22
CA TRP A 326 -23.16 -9.73 -8.88
C TRP A 326 -22.66 -8.60 -7.97
N ALA A 327 -22.38 -7.41 -8.49
CA ALA A 327 -21.75 -6.31 -7.79
C ALA A 327 -22.73 -5.43 -6.98
N GLY A 328 -23.83 -5.99 -6.47
CA GLY A 328 -24.97 -5.26 -5.88
C GLY A 328 -24.72 -4.54 -4.55
N LYS A 329 -23.46 -4.26 -4.19
CA LYS A 329 -23.05 -3.53 -3.00
C LYS A 329 -21.88 -2.61 -3.29
N CYS A 330 -21.93 -1.44 -2.67
CA CYS A 330 -20.87 -0.45 -2.66
C CYS A 330 -20.12 -0.43 -1.33
N HIS A 331 -18.84 -0.07 -1.40
CA HIS A 331 -17.89 -0.14 -0.31
C HIS A 331 -17.09 1.16 -0.21
N VAL A 332 -16.81 1.57 1.04
CA VAL A 332 -15.94 2.70 1.33
C VAL A 332 -14.51 2.17 1.45
N HIS A 333 -13.66 2.53 0.50
CA HIS A 333 -12.27 2.11 0.49
C HIS A 333 -11.48 2.76 1.64
N ALA A 334 -10.45 2.06 2.14
CA ALA A 334 -9.65 2.48 3.30
C ALA A 334 -9.09 3.91 3.19
N GLU A 335 -8.68 4.35 2.00
CA GLU A 335 -8.18 5.70 1.78
C GLU A 335 -9.25 6.76 2.01
N VAL A 336 -10.48 6.50 1.56
CA VAL A 336 -11.64 7.38 1.79
C VAL A 336 -11.97 7.44 3.28
N GLN A 337 -11.90 6.30 3.98
CA GLN A 337 -12.15 6.25 5.42
C GLN A 337 -11.18 7.15 6.20
N LEU A 338 -9.89 7.18 5.83
CA LEU A 338 -8.90 8.06 6.47
C LEU A 338 -9.19 9.53 6.22
N VAL A 339 -9.56 9.93 4.99
CA VAL A 339 -9.92 11.32 4.68
C VAL A 339 -11.12 11.77 5.51
N VAL A 340 -12.15 10.92 5.59
CA VAL A 340 -13.35 11.18 6.38
C VAL A 340 -13.02 11.31 7.86
N GLU A 341 -12.22 10.40 8.41
CA GLU A 341 -11.81 10.43 9.82
C GLU A 341 -11.04 11.72 10.15
N ILE A 342 -10.08 12.11 9.31
CA ILE A 342 -9.34 13.36 9.47
C ILE A 342 -10.28 14.57 9.43
N ALA A 343 -11.24 14.59 8.50
CA ALA A 343 -12.21 15.68 8.40
C ALA A 343 -13.10 15.78 9.64
N LEU A 344 -13.56 14.65 10.20
CA LEU A 344 -14.37 14.63 11.42
C LEU A 344 -13.58 15.11 12.64
N GLN A 345 -12.33 14.71 12.76
CA GLN A 345 -11.47 15.14 13.88
C GLN A 345 -11.08 16.61 13.80
N ALA A 346 -10.90 17.16 12.60
CA ALA A 346 -10.65 18.58 12.43
C ALA A 346 -11.81 19.46 12.94
N GLN A 347 -13.03 18.92 12.99
CA GLN A 347 -14.22 19.63 13.47
C GLN A 347 -14.35 19.63 15.00
N THR A 348 -13.86 18.59 15.68
CA THR A 348 -13.97 18.45 17.14
C THR A 348 -12.91 19.27 17.89
N HIS A 349 -11.78 19.59 17.24
CA HIS A 349 -10.74 20.44 17.79
C HIS A 349 -11.04 21.93 17.56
N LEU A 350 -11.99 22.48 18.32
CA LEU A 350 -12.01 23.92 18.59
C LEU A 350 -10.68 24.30 19.27
N PRO A 351 -10.05 25.44 18.94
CA PRO A 351 -8.84 25.89 19.63
C PRO A 351 -9.19 26.11 21.11
N THR A 352 -8.87 25.13 21.95
CA THR A 352 -9.05 25.26 23.38
C THR A 352 -8.09 26.33 23.86
N SER A 353 -8.65 27.38 24.46
CA SER A 353 -7.96 28.47 25.14
C SER A 353 -7.23 28.03 26.43
N SER A 354 -6.91 26.74 26.57
CA SER A 354 -6.13 26.17 27.68
C SER A 354 -4.69 25.94 27.20
N GLY A 355 -3.76 26.71 27.75
CA GLY A 355 -2.35 26.86 27.36
C GLY A 355 -1.43 25.63 27.41
N GLU A 356 -1.89 24.44 27.04
CA GLU A 356 -1.02 23.31 26.71
C GLU A 356 -0.89 23.22 25.19
N GLY A 357 0.12 23.90 24.65
CA GLY A 357 0.32 24.02 23.21
C GLY A 357 0.85 22.72 22.59
N ILE A 358 -0.02 21.79 22.19
CA ILE A 358 0.40 20.69 21.32
C ILE A 358 0.27 21.15 19.86
N ARG A 359 1.40 21.26 19.16
CA ARG A 359 1.41 21.46 17.70
C ARG A 359 1.16 20.12 17.02
N LYS A 360 -0.01 19.99 16.40
CA LYS A 360 -0.39 18.86 15.54
C LYS A 360 0.03 19.15 14.10
N ILE A 361 0.81 18.25 13.52
CA ILE A 361 1.15 18.26 12.09
C ILE A 361 0.26 17.21 11.42
N PRO A 362 -0.69 17.63 10.56
CA PRO A 362 -1.59 16.70 9.91
C PRO A 362 -0.84 15.81 8.92
N PRO A 363 -1.38 14.63 8.59
CA PRO A 363 -0.82 13.79 7.55
C PRO A 363 -0.75 14.52 6.21
N ARG A 364 0.38 14.43 5.52
CA ARG A 364 0.61 15.05 4.21
C ARG A 364 0.46 14.04 3.06
N THR A 365 0.39 12.77 3.42
CA THR A 365 0.27 11.65 2.49
C THR A 365 -0.48 10.49 3.14
N ILE A 366 -1.00 9.59 2.30
CA ILE A 366 -1.56 8.31 2.72
C ILE A 366 -0.65 7.19 2.19
N GLY A 367 -0.23 6.29 3.07
CA GLY A 367 0.42 5.04 2.71
C GLY A 367 -0.61 3.96 2.44
N THR A 368 -0.33 3.06 1.50
CA THR A 368 -1.32 2.10 1.00
C THR A 368 -0.69 0.74 0.71
N SER A 369 -1.34 -0.34 1.12
CA SER A 369 -0.82 -1.71 0.92
C SER A 369 -0.84 -2.18 -0.54
N LYS A 370 -1.61 -1.48 -1.39
CA LYS A 370 -1.71 -1.62 -2.84
C LYS A 370 -1.72 -0.21 -3.44
N TYR A 371 -1.44 -0.05 -4.73
CA TYR A 371 -1.66 1.23 -5.40
C TYR A 371 -3.13 1.61 -5.36
N LEU A 372 -3.42 2.90 -5.48
CA LEU A 372 -4.79 3.38 -5.47
C LEU A 372 -5.57 2.80 -6.64
N CYS A 373 -6.85 2.50 -6.41
CA CYS A 373 -7.78 2.38 -7.52
C CYS A 373 -7.98 3.73 -8.22
N TYR A 374 -8.55 3.71 -9.42
CA TYR A 374 -8.80 4.90 -10.21
C TYR A 374 -9.63 5.94 -9.43
N LEU A 375 -10.66 5.49 -8.69
CA LEU A 375 -11.55 6.38 -7.95
C LEU A 375 -10.93 6.94 -6.67
N CYS A 376 -10.16 6.15 -5.91
CA CYS A 376 -9.37 6.68 -4.79
C CYS A 376 -8.32 7.69 -5.27
N HIS A 377 -7.70 7.45 -6.43
CA HIS A 377 -6.76 8.38 -7.03
C HIS A 377 -7.44 9.70 -7.41
N LEU A 378 -8.56 9.67 -8.13
CA LEU A 378 -9.32 10.88 -8.46
C LEU A 378 -9.83 11.60 -7.22
N PHE A 379 -10.34 10.86 -6.23
CA PHE A 379 -10.82 11.43 -4.97
C PHE A 379 -9.73 12.21 -4.25
N LEU A 380 -8.54 11.60 -4.06
CA LEU A 380 -7.42 12.29 -3.41
C LEU A 380 -6.88 13.45 -4.24
N HIS A 381 -6.83 13.30 -5.58
CA HIS A 381 -6.42 14.35 -6.50
C HIS A 381 -7.31 15.60 -6.38
N TYR A 382 -8.62 15.44 -6.48
CA TYR A 382 -9.58 16.55 -6.40
C TYR A 382 -9.80 17.04 -4.95
N HIS A 383 -9.58 16.19 -3.95
CA HIS A 383 -9.53 16.62 -2.56
C HIS A 383 -8.36 17.60 -2.34
N GLY A 384 -7.18 17.33 -2.90
CA GLY A 384 -6.04 18.26 -2.92
C GLY A 384 -5.32 18.44 -1.58
N GLY A 385 -5.73 17.71 -0.54
CA GLY A 385 -5.11 17.75 0.79
C GLY A 385 -3.91 16.81 0.97
N PHE A 386 -3.61 15.98 -0.02
CA PHE A 386 -2.56 14.96 0.06
C PHE A 386 -1.66 15.03 -1.17
N THR A 387 -0.43 14.55 -1.01
CA THR A 387 0.48 14.35 -2.15
C THR A 387 -0.11 13.32 -3.11
N LEU A 388 0.07 13.52 -4.41
CA LEU A 388 -0.43 12.61 -5.43
C LEU A 388 0.27 11.25 -5.33
N LEU A 389 -0.52 10.17 -5.41
CA LEU A 389 -0.10 8.82 -5.12
C LEU A 389 -0.20 7.91 -6.34
N PRO A 390 0.64 6.87 -6.44
CA PRO A 390 0.54 5.86 -7.48
C PRO A 390 -0.85 5.23 -7.57
N THR A 391 -1.29 4.99 -8.80
CA THR A 391 -2.54 4.28 -9.08
C THR A 391 -2.30 3.11 -10.01
N HIS A 392 -3.00 2.01 -9.78
CA HIS A 392 -3.04 0.91 -10.73
C HIS A 392 -4.04 1.19 -11.86
N GLY A 393 -4.89 2.21 -11.76
CA GLY A 393 -5.78 2.64 -12.85
C GLY A 393 -7.03 1.78 -13.05
N ARG A 394 -7.29 0.80 -12.18
CA ARG A 394 -8.53 0.00 -12.26
C ARG A 394 -9.66 0.74 -11.53
N LEU A 395 -10.81 0.84 -12.19
CA LEU A 395 -12.07 1.35 -11.69
C LEU A 395 -12.83 0.23 -10.98
N TYR A 396 -13.46 0.58 -9.85
CA TYR A 396 -14.40 -0.28 -9.15
C TYR A 396 -15.71 0.49 -9.02
N ASP A 397 -16.73 0.13 -9.79
CA ASP A 397 -18.07 0.75 -9.76
C ASP A 397 -18.78 0.57 -8.39
N GLN A 398 -18.32 -0.41 -7.61
CA GLN A 398 -18.69 -0.66 -6.21
C GLN A 398 -18.08 0.34 -5.21
N TRP A 399 -17.52 1.47 -5.65
CA TRP A 399 -16.92 2.46 -4.74
C TRP A 399 -17.95 3.48 -4.23
N THR A 400 -17.77 4.00 -3.01
CA THR A 400 -18.59 5.10 -2.49
C THR A 400 -17.86 5.94 -1.43
N VAL A 401 -18.43 7.11 -1.10
CA VAL A 401 -18.03 8.02 -0.02
C VAL A 401 -19.14 8.05 1.04
N PRO A 402 -18.82 7.97 2.34
CA PRO A 402 -19.81 8.18 3.39
C PRO A 402 -20.49 9.53 3.29
N ASP A 403 -21.82 9.55 3.40
CA ASP A 403 -22.65 10.76 3.44
C ASP A 403 -23.19 10.94 4.86
N LEU A 404 -22.48 11.74 5.66
CA LEU A 404 -22.62 11.76 7.11
C LEU A 404 -23.29 13.03 7.61
N LYS A 405 -24.25 12.89 8.55
CA LYS A 405 -24.85 14.03 9.28
C LYS A 405 -23.84 14.77 10.14
N GLU A 406 -22.76 14.09 10.51
CA GLU A 406 -21.69 14.60 11.36
C GLU A 406 -20.81 15.62 10.62
N TYR A 407 -20.91 15.75 9.30
CA TYR A 407 -20.13 16.72 8.56
C TYR A 407 -20.61 18.17 8.77
N ASP A 408 -19.68 19.04 9.17
CA ASP A 408 -19.87 20.47 9.12
C ASP A 408 -20.06 20.99 7.67
N PHE A 409 -20.53 22.23 7.55
CA PHE A 409 -20.81 22.84 6.24
C PHE A 409 -19.57 22.87 5.33
N ALA A 410 -18.38 23.12 5.89
CA ALA A 410 -17.15 23.20 5.13
C ALA A 410 -16.76 21.83 4.53
N SER A 411 -16.80 20.77 5.33
CA SER A 411 -16.51 19.40 4.91
C SER A 411 -17.51 18.91 3.87
N ARG A 412 -18.81 19.14 4.09
CA ARG A 412 -19.86 18.79 3.13
C ARG A 412 -19.66 19.46 1.78
N ARG A 413 -19.45 20.78 1.78
CA ARG A 413 -19.21 21.55 0.56
C ARG A 413 -17.94 21.09 -0.16
N LYS A 414 -16.88 20.76 0.59
CA LYS A 414 -15.64 20.25 0.01
C LYS A 414 -15.85 18.89 -0.66
N LEU A 415 -16.48 17.93 0.03
CA LEU A 415 -16.76 16.60 -0.52
C LEU A 415 -17.70 16.68 -1.74
N ALA A 416 -18.75 17.50 -1.68
CA ALA A 416 -19.65 17.72 -2.82
C ALA A 416 -18.91 18.29 -4.05
N SER A 417 -17.98 19.24 -3.85
CA SER A 417 -17.15 19.75 -4.94
C SER A 417 -16.22 18.67 -5.51
N VAL A 418 -15.63 17.84 -4.64
CA VAL A 418 -14.76 16.72 -5.07
C VAL A 418 -15.56 15.75 -5.95
N LEU A 419 -16.76 15.36 -5.53
CA LEU A 419 -17.62 14.45 -6.29
C LEU A 419 -18.04 15.04 -7.64
N ARG A 420 -18.40 16.32 -7.70
CA ARG A 420 -18.67 17.02 -8.96
C ARG A 420 -17.46 16.98 -9.90
N ASP A 421 -16.27 17.30 -9.38
CA ASP A 421 -15.07 17.40 -10.22
C ASP A 421 -14.61 16.01 -10.70
N MET A 422 -14.80 14.97 -9.88
CA MET A 422 -14.64 13.57 -10.26
C MET A 422 -15.63 13.16 -11.36
N ASP A 423 -16.92 13.47 -11.22
CA ASP A 423 -17.94 13.16 -12.23
C ASP A 423 -17.61 13.81 -13.57
N ALA A 424 -17.28 15.11 -13.55
CA ALA A 424 -16.86 15.83 -14.73
C ALA A 424 -15.60 15.21 -15.38
N HIS A 425 -14.66 14.71 -14.59
CA HIS A 425 -13.50 13.97 -15.10
C HIS A 425 -13.90 12.67 -15.79
N VAL A 426 -14.74 11.87 -15.14
CA VAL A 426 -15.25 10.60 -15.68
C VAL A 426 -15.97 10.85 -17.01
N ARG A 427 -16.85 11.84 -17.08
CA ARG A 427 -17.58 12.21 -18.31
C ARG A 427 -16.65 12.65 -19.43
N ARG A 428 -15.70 13.56 -19.16
CA ARG A 428 -14.69 13.95 -20.15
C ARG A 428 -13.90 12.74 -20.65
N ARG A 429 -13.52 11.83 -19.75
CA ARG A 429 -12.80 10.61 -20.13
C ARG A 429 -13.63 9.71 -21.03
N ILE A 430 -14.94 9.61 -20.82
CA ILE A 430 -15.84 8.91 -21.73
C ILE A 430 -15.84 9.61 -23.09
N GLU A 431 -16.04 10.93 -23.14
CA GLU A 431 -16.09 11.71 -24.38
C GLU A 431 -14.80 11.60 -25.22
N GLU A 432 -13.63 11.60 -24.58
CA GLU A 432 -12.32 11.51 -25.22
C GLU A 432 -12.00 10.13 -25.82
N LEU A 433 -12.66 9.07 -25.33
CA LEU A 433 -12.40 7.73 -25.83
C LEU A 433 -13.01 7.61 -27.25
N PRO A 434 -12.29 7.07 -28.25
CA PRO A 434 -12.81 6.90 -29.61
C PRO A 434 -13.77 5.71 -29.75
N GLY A 435 -13.93 4.91 -28.70
CA GLY A 435 -14.77 3.70 -28.68
C GLY A 435 -14.55 2.88 -27.43
N VAL A 436 -14.54 1.55 -27.56
CA VAL A 436 -14.08 0.61 -26.52
C VAL A 436 -12.56 0.52 -26.60
N VAL A 437 -11.88 0.87 -25.51
CA VAL A 437 -10.43 0.74 -25.35
C VAL A 437 -10.15 -0.33 -24.32
N TRP A 438 -9.91 -1.55 -24.80
CA TRP A 438 -9.59 -2.65 -23.92
C TRP A 438 -8.18 -2.50 -23.35
N ARG A 439 -8.06 -2.50 -22.02
CA ARG A 439 -6.78 -2.57 -21.31
C ARG A 439 -6.74 -3.82 -20.44
N ALA A 440 -5.55 -4.40 -20.35
CA ALA A 440 -5.31 -5.55 -19.49
C ALA A 440 -5.41 -5.15 -18.02
N GLU A 441 -5.90 -6.07 -17.19
CA GLU A 441 -5.99 -5.81 -15.75
C GLU A 441 -4.59 -5.55 -15.15
N PRO A 442 -4.42 -4.44 -14.43
CA PRO A 442 -3.13 -4.03 -13.90
C PRO A 442 -2.76 -4.88 -12.68
N MET A 443 -1.46 -5.00 -12.41
CA MET A 443 -1.01 -5.45 -11.10
C MET A 443 -1.27 -4.36 -10.07
N THR A 444 -2.07 -4.68 -9.05
CA THR A 444 -2.53 -3.70 -8.05
C THR A 444 -1.51 -3.41 -6.95
N SER A 445 -0.55 -4.29 -6.72
CA SER A 445 0.52 -4.11 -5.72
C SER A 445 1.89 -4.13 -6.38
N ARG A 446 2.70 -3.10 -6.10
CA ARG A 446 4.13 -3.03 -6.42
C ARG A 446 4.90 -2.57 -5.19
N GLN A 447 6.11 -3.07 -5.01
CA GLN A 447 7.00 -2.70 -3.89
C GLN A 447 8.30 -2.05 -4.38
N ASN A 448 8.50 -1.95 -5.69
CA ASN A 448 9.58 -1.20 -6.34
C ASN A 448 10.98 -1.56 -5.79
N LEU A 449 11.24 -2.85 -5.58
CA LEU A 449 12.58 -3.34 -5.24
C LEU A 449 13.46 -3.49 -6.49
N LEU A 450 12.85 -3.72 -7.67
CA LEU A 450 13.47 -3.92 -8.97
C LEU A 450 13.39 -2.67 -9.85
#